data_AF-A0A7H9K499-F1
#
_entry.id   AF-A0A7H9K499-F1
#
_cell.length_a   1.000
_cell.length_b   1.000
_cell.length_c   1.000
_cell.angle_alpha   90.00
_cell.angle_beta   90.00
_cell.angle_gamma   90.00
#
_symmetry.space_group_name_H-M   'P 1'
#
loop_
_entity.id
_entity.type
_entity.pdbx_description
1 polymer ?
#
loop_
_entity_poly.entity_id
_entity_poly.type
_entity_poly.pdbx_seq_one_letter_code
_entity_poly.pdbx_strand_id
1 'polypeptide(L)'
;MSKINYQALREIAKQATQGEWVAFISPGTGTYAVHTPGDKRCEDVIKWTGFDGQKNAENNARYIAAFNPEVVQALLNEREAQSKRIVELEASRAALAAENAGLKTICDDRRRFIMNGVQMGYIKVPTAETAPDLETIRIAISPQKPIPATDAFLAEVRAQGVEMIREHPSIKLCSLTHICDELAAQLRKGGNQ
;
A
#
# COMPACT_ATOMS: atom_id res chain seq x y z
N MET A 1 -16.88 18.51 9.80
CA MET A 1 -15.87 17.74 10.55
C MET A 1 -14.61 18.58 10.66
N SER A 2 -14.11 18.82 11.87
CA SER A 2 -12.80 19.44 12.06
C SER A 2 -11.71 18.48 11.58
N LYS A 3 -10.62 19.02 10.99
CA LYS A 3 -9.48 18.21 10.57
C LYS A 3 -8.77 17.67 11.81
N ILE A 4 -8.61 16.35 11.91
CA ILE A 4 -7.89 15.72 13.02
C ILE A 4 -6.41 16.12 12.94
N ASN A 5 -5.86 16.66 14.03
CA ASN A 5 -4.43 16.93 14.15
C ASN A 5 -3.70 15.70 14.66
N TYR A 6 -3.26 14.85 13.73
CA TYR A 6 -2.59 13.60 14.06
C TYR A 6 -1.26 13.77 14.78
N GLN A 7 -0.52 14.85 14.51
CA GLN A 7 0.74 15.11 15.19
C GLN A 7 0.49 15.46 16.66
N ALA A 8 -0.51 16.29 16.93
CA ALA A 8 -0.92 16.59 18.30
C ALA A 8 -1.36 15.31 19.04
N LEU A 9 -2.14 14.43 18.40
CA LEU A 9 -2.54 13.15 19.00
C LEU A 9 -1.33 12.25 19.31
N ARG A 10 -0.34 12.19 18.41
CA ARG A 10 0.88 11.42 18.61
C ARG A 10 1.68 11.94 19.80
N GLU A 11 1.82 13.25 19.93
CA GLU A 11 2.55 13.86 21.06
C GLU A 11 1.82 13.69 22.40
N ILE A 12 0.49 13.83 22.42
CA ILE A 12 -0.32 13.58 23.62
C ILE A 12 -0.16 12.13 24.09
N ALA A 13 -0.24 11.18 23.16
CA ALA A 13 -0.21 9.78 23.51
C ALA A 13 1.21 9.31 23.92
N LYS A 14 2.30 9.86 23.35
CA LYS A 14 3.66 9.65 23.88
C LYS A 14 3.84 10.12 25.34
N GLN A 15 3.15 11.20 25.73
CA GLN A 15 3.25 11.77 27.08
C GLN A 15 2.39 11.01 28.09
N ALA A 16 1.40 10.24 27.63
CA ALA A 16 0.54 9.43 28.49
C ALA A 16 1.28 8.17 29.01
N THR A 17 0.73 7.56 30.06
CA THR A 17 1.25 6.31 30.64
C THR A 17 1.22 5.19 29.59
N GLN A 18 2.39 4.67 29.24
CA GLN A 18 2.52 3.58 28.27
C GLN A 18 2.13 2.22 28.89
N GLY A 19 1.94 1.21 28.05
CA GLY A 19 1.55 -0.13 28.48
C GLY A 19 0.05 -0.40 28.43
N GLU A 20 -0.31 -1.61 28.89
CA GLU A 20 -1.69 -2.06 28.96
C GLU A 20 -2.51 -1.23 29.95
N TRP A 21 -3.73 -0.89 29.54
CA TRP A 21 -4.70 -0.22 30.39
C TRP A 21 -5.91 -1.15 30.54
N VAL A 22 -6.48 -1.20 31.75
CA VAL A 22 -7.58 -2.10 32.10
C VAL A 22 -8.73 -1.29 32.69
N ALA A 23 -9.96 -1.70 32.36
CA ALA A 23 -11.15 -1.11 32.93
C ALA A 23 -11.44 -1.71 34.32
N PHE A 24 -11.56 -0.85 35.33
CA PHE A 24 -12.02 -1.20 36.66
C PHE A 24 -13.52 -0.90 36.80
N ILE A 25 -14.31 -1.95 37.03
CA ILE A 25 -15.77 -1.88 37.07
C ILE A 25 -16.27 -2.36 38.43
N SER A 26 -16.83 -1.45 39.23
CA SER A 26 -17.39 -1.75 40.55
C SER A 26 -18.77 -1.10 40.71
N PRO A 27 -19.85 -1.79 40.30
CA PRO A 27 -21.21 -1.27 40.38
C PRO A 27 -21.64 -0.97 41.82
N GLY A 28 -21.25 -1.80 42.79
CA GLY A 28 -21.60 -1.64 44.20
C GLY A 28 -21.06 -0.38 44.85
N THR A 29 -19.96 0.18 44.32
CA THR A 29 -19.38 1.46 44.76
C THR A 29 -19.58 2.57 43.74
N GLY A 30 -20.36 2.33 42.67
CA GLY A 30 -20.56 3.26 41.55
C GLY A 30 -19.26 3.73 40.91
N THR A 31 -18.21 2.90 40.92
CA THR A 31 -16.87 3.26 40.46
C THR A 31 -16.56 2.57 39.14
N TYR A 32 -16.31 3.38 38.12
CA TYR A 32 -15.91 2.96 36.78
C TYR A 32 -14.67 3.78 36.41
N ALA A 33 -13.56 3.10 36.15
CA ALA A 33 -12.27 3.76 35.98
C ALA A 33 -11.37 2.98 35.01
N VAL A 34 -10.25 3.60 34.64
CA VAL A 34 -9.17 2.95 33.90
C VAL A 34 -7.91 2.98 34.77
N HIS A 35 -7.15 1.89 34.76
CA HIS A 35 -5.93 1.73 35.54
C HIS A 35 -4.90 0.85 34.81
N THR A 36 -3.65 0.85 35.26
CA THR A 36 -2.63 -0.09 34.80
C THR A 36 -2.74 -1.42 35.57
N PRO A 37 -2.43 -2.59 34.97
CA PRO A 37 -2.52 -3.89 35.65
C PRO A 37 -1.69 -4.01 36.93
N GLY A 38 -0.63 -3.21 37.06
CA GLY A 38 0.25 -3.20 38.23
C GLY A 38 -0.29 -2.43 39.43
N ASP A 39 -1.34 -1.62 39.25
CA ASP A 39 -1.87 -0.77 40.32
C ASP A 39 -2.61 -1.60 41.38
N LYS A 40 -2.14 -1.48 42.63
CA LYS A 40 -2.75 -2.09 43.81
C LYS A 40 -3.41 -1.06 44.74
N ARG A 41 -3.26 0.24 44.49
CA ARG A 41 -3.57 1.33 45.44
C ARG A 41 -3.89 2.70 44.82
N CYS A 42 -4.82 2.78 43.87
CA CYS A 42 -5.45 4.05 43.46
C CYS A 42 -4.50 5.13 42.90
N GLU A 43 -3.24 4.79 42.58
CA GLU A 43 -2.23 5.77 42.17
C GLU A 43 -2.35 6.11 40.68
N ASP A 44 -2.72 5.12 39.85
CA ASP A 44 -2.89 5.26 38.39
C ASP A 44 -4.36 5.14 37.97
N VAL A 45 -5.30 5.43 38.88
CA VAL A 45 -6.75 5.27 38.62
C VAL A 45 -7.36 6.58 38.15
N ILE A 46 -7.83 6.61 36.91
CA ILE A 46 -8.70 7.70 36.41
C ILE A 46 -10.14 7.37 36.78
N LYS A 47 -10.57 7.78 37.99
CA LYS A 47 -11.97 7.63 38.42
C LYS A 47 -12.83 8.72 37.78
N TRP A 48 -13.86 8.30 37.06
CA TRP A 48 -14.74 9.22 36.35
C TRP A 48 -16.18 9.12 36.83
N THR A 49 -16.83 10.26 37.06
CA THR A 49 -18.25 10.32 37.45
C THR A 49 -19.20 10.03 36.28
N GLY A 50 -18.66 9.84 35.06
CA GLY A 50 -19.43 9.73 33.82
C GLY A 50 -19.92 11.08 33.30
N PHE A 51 -20.33 11.12 32.03
CA PHE A 51 -20.90 12.33 31.39
C PHE A 51 -22.43 12.34 31.37
N ASP A 52 -23.04 11.19 31.62
CA ASP A 52 -24.44 10.87 31.34
C ASP A 52 -25.17 10.34 32.59
N GLY A 53 -24.70 10.72 33.77
CA GLY A 53 -25.20 10.17 35.04
C GLY A 53 -24.83 8.70 35.23
N GLN A 54 -23.64 8.30 34.78
CA GLN A 54 -23.08 6.95 34.84
C GLN A 54 -23.74 5.87 33.98
N LYS A 55 -24.72 6.21 33.13
CA LYS A 55 -25.45 5.22 32.32
C LYS A 55 -24.54 4.38 31.42
N ASN A 56 -23.48 4.97 30.87
CA ASN A 56 -22.50 4.27 30.02
C ASN A 56 -21.10 4.17 30.66
N ALA A 57 -20.99 4.37 31.98
CA ALA A 57 -19.69 4.49 32.63
C ALA A 57 -18.80 3.25 32.45
N GLU A 58 -19.38 2.04 32.49
CA GLU A 58 -18.65 0.80 32.20
C GLU A 58 -18.12 0.76 30.76
N ASN A 59 -18.98 1.06 29.78
CA ASN A 59 -18.59 1.04 28.36
C ASN A 59 -17.49 2.06 28.06
N ASN A 60 -17.57 3.25 28.67
CA ASN A 60 -16.57 4.30 28.51
C ASN A 60 -15.22 3.88 29.10
N ALA A 61 -15.21 3.26 30.29
CA ALA A 61 -13.99 2.75 30.89
C ALA A 61 -13.33 1.68 30.00
N ARG A 62 -14.13 0.72 29.50
CA ARG A 62 -13.64 -0.29 28.54
C ARG A 62 -13.10 0.32 27.26
N TYR A 63 -13.80 1.32 26.70
CA TYR A 63 -13.36 2.02 25.50
C TYR A 63 -12.02 2.73 25.69
N ILE A 64 -11.87 3.52 26.77
CA ILE A 64 -10.63 4.26 27.06
C ILE A 64 -9.47 3.29 27.32
N ALA A 65 -9.71 2.20 28.06
CA ALA A 65 -8.71 1.18 28.32
C ALA A 65 -8.25 0.49 27.02
N ALA A 66 -9.18 0.16 26.12
CA ALA A 66 -8.84 -0.43 24.82
C ALA A 66 -8.14 0.56 23.87
N PHE A 67 -8.46 1.86 23.97
CA PHE A 67 -7.86 2.93 23.17
C PHE A 67 -6.71 3.62 23.91
N ASN A 68 -5.86 2.81 24.55
CA ASN A 68 -4.68 3.29 25.28
C ASN A 68 -3.65 3.93 24.33
N PRO A 69 -2.60 4.59 24.88
CA PRO A 69 -1.59 5.26 24.07
C PRO A 69 -0.89 4.35 23.05
N GLU A 70 -0.55 3.12 23.43
CA GLU A 70 0.12 2.17 22.53
C GLU A 70 -0.74 1.86 21.29
N VAL A 71 -2.04 1.60 21.48
CA VAL A 71 -3.00 1.35 20.40
C VAL A 71 -3.15 2.59 19.51
N VAL A 72 -3.25 3.78 20.11
CA VAL A 72 -3.32 5.05 19.35
C VAL A 72 -2.06 5.22 18.50
N GLN A 73 -0.88 4.90 19.03
CA GLN A 73 0.38 4.99 18.29
C GLN A 73 0.44 4.00 17.13
N ALA A 74 0.05 2.75 17.36
CA ALA A 74 -0.03 1.73 16.33
C ALA A 74 -0.95 2.16 15.17
N LEU A 75 -2.18 2.61 15.49
CA LEU A 75 -3.14 3.07 14.48
C LEU A 75 -2.64 4.30 13.71
N LEU A 76 -1.97 5.23 14.38
CA LEU A 76 -1.38 6.40 13.70
C LEU A 76 -0.24 5.99 12.76
N ASN A 77 0.57 5.02 13.15
CA ASN A 77 1.65 4.48 12.32
C ASN A 77 1.10 3.72 11.11
N GLU A 78 0.09 2.87 11.30
CA GLU A 78 -0.61 2.17 10.21
C GLU A 78 -1.20 3.16 9.22
N ARG A 79 -1.90 4.20 9.70
CA ARG A 79 -2.49 5.23 8.86
C ARG A 79 -1.42 5.98 8.06
N GLU A 80 -0.29 6.31 8.67
CA GLU A 80 0.83 6.97 7.99
C GLU A 80 1.44 6.07 6.90
N ALA A 81 1.65 4.79 7.19
CA ALA A 81 2.13 3.80 6.23
C ALA A 81 1.17 3.63 5.05
N GLN A 82 -0.14 3.53 5.32
CA GLN A 82 -1.18 3.46 4.28
C GLN A 82 -1.21 4.73 3.43
N SER A 83 -1.12 5.91 4.05
CA SER A 83 -1.10 7.19 3.33
C SER A 83 0.08 7.27 2.37
N LYS A 84 1.27 6.83 2.82
CA LYS A 84 2.46 6.78 1.98
C LYS A 84 2.28 5.80 0.81
N ARG A 85 1.72 4.62 1.07
CA ARG A 85 1.44 3.62 0.04
C ARG A 85 0.46 4.12 -1.02
N ILE A 86 -0.57 4.88 -0.63
CA ILE A 86 -1.51 5.49 -1.58
C ILE A 86 -0.77 6.42 -2.55
N VAL A 87 0.09 7.29 -2.03
CA VAL A 87 0.87 8.23 -2.87
C VAL A 87 1.77 7.47 -3.85
N GLU A 88 2.44 6.40 -3.42
CA GLU A 88 3.28 5.57 -4.29
C GLU A 88 2.46 4.89 -5.40
N LEU A 89 1.28 4.35 -5.07
CA LEU A 89 0.38 3.72 -6.04
C LEU A 89 -0.21 4.74 -7.03
N GLU A 90 -0.58 5.93 -6.56
CA GLU A 90 -1.05 7.02 -7.41
C GLU A 90 0.05 7.46 -8.40
N ALA A 91 1.29 7.58 -7.94
CA ALA A 91 2.44 7.90 -8.80
C ALA A 91 2.69 6.81 -9.85
N SER A 92 2.69 5.53 -9.45
CA SER A 92 2.84 4.40 -10.39
C SER A 92 1.72 4.37 -11.41
N ARG A 93 0.46 4.57 -10.98
CA ARG A 93 -0.70 4.63 -11.89
C ARG A 93 -0.58 5.78 -12.88
N ALA A 94 -0.14 6.95 -12.43
CA ALA A 94 0.07 8.10 -13.31
C ALA A 94 1.15 7.82 -14.36
N ALA A 95 2.27 7.19 -13.98
CA ALA A 95 3.33 6.80 -14.89
C ALA A 95 2.84 5.79 -15.95
N LEU A 96 2.13 4.73 -15.53
CA LEU A 96 1.53 3.75 -16.44
C LEU A 96 0.50 4.38 -17.38
N ALA A 97 -0.31 5.33 -16.88
CA ALA A 97 -1.30 6.01 -17.71
C ALA A 97 -0.63 6.90 -18.77
N ALA A 98 0.44 7.62 -18.41
CA ALA A 98 1.21 8.44 -19.34
C ALA A 98 1.90 7.59 -20.42
N GLU A 99 2.52 6.48 -20.03
CA GLU A 99 3.14 5.54 -20.96
C GLU A 99 2.11 4.96 -21.94
N ASN A 100 0.95 4.51 -21.43
CA ASN A 100 -0.15 4.01 -22.25
C ASN A 100 -0.71 5.05 -23.22
N ALA A 101 -0.82 6.31 -22.80
CA ALA A 101 -1.24 7.40 -23.69
C ALA A 101 -0.24 7.60 -24.83
N GLY A 102 1.07 7.60 -24.53
CA GLY A 102 2.12 7.69 -25.54
C GLY A 102 2.11 6.51 -26.51
N LEU A 103 1.91 5.28 -26.02
CA LEU A 103 1.78 4.09 -26.86
C LEU A 103 0.59 4.19 -27.82
N LYS A 104 -0.56 4.70 -27.35
CA LYS A 104 -1.73 4.91 -28.22
C LYS A 104 -1.46 5.92 -29.33
N THR A 105 -0.84 7.06 -29.02
CA THR A 105 -0.46 8.05 -30.02
C THR A 105 0.49 7.46 -31.06
N ILE A 106 1.52 6.74 -30.64
CA ILE A 106 2.46 6.07 -31.56
C ILE A 106 1.73 5.06 -32.46
N CYS A 107 0.82 4.26 -31.90
CA CYS A 107 0.02 3.32 -32.68
C CYS A 107 -0.89 4.03 -33.70
N ASP A 108 -1.49 5.16 -33.33
CA ASP A 108 -2.35 5.95 -34.22
C ASP A 108 -1.54 6.59 -35.36
N ASP A 109 -0.37 7.17 -35.05
CA ASP A 109 0.55 7.74 -36.05
C ASP A 109 1.05 6.68 -37.03
N ARG A 110 1.45 5.51 -36.53
CA ARG A 110 1.86 4.38 -37.37
C ARG A 110 0.73 3.88 -38.25
N ARG A 111 -0.50 3.78 -37.71
CA ARG A 111 -1.68 3.40 -38.49
C ARG A 111 -1.91 4.39 -39.64
N ARG A 112 -1.83 5.70 -39.35
CA ARG A 112 -2.01 6.76 -40.35
C ARG A 112 -0.94 6.72 -41.44
N PHE A 113 0.32 6.49 -41.05
CA PHE A 113 1.43 6.34 -41.99
C PHE A 113 1.21 5.18 -42.96
N ILE A 114 0.85 4.00 -42.44
CA ILE A 114 0.61 2.80 -43.26
C ILE A 114 -0.56 3.03 -44.21
N MET A 115 -1.69 3.58 -43.72
CA MET A 115 -2.86 3.86 -44.54
C MET A 115 -2.55 4.82 -45.70
N ASN A 116 -1.82 5.91 -45.43
CA ASN A 116 -1.41 6.85 -46.47
C ASN A 116 -0.46 6.20 -47.47
N GLY A 117 0.49 5.38 -47.01
CA GLY A 117 1.42 4.65 -47.87
C GLY A 117 0.72 3.67 -48.81
N VAL A 118 -0.33 2.99 -48.32
CA VAL A 118 -1.18 2.10 -49.14
C VAL A 118 -1.98 2.91 -50.17
N GLN A 119 -2.63 4.01 -49.76
CA GLN A 119 -3.42 4.85 -50.66
C GLN A 119 -2.58 5.47 -51.79
N MET A 120 -1.34 5.86 -51.49
CA MET A 120 -0.40 6.44 -52.46
C MET A 120 0.35 5.37 -53.29
N GLY A 121 0.15 4.08 -53.01
CA GLY A 121 0.78 2.97 -53.74
C GLY A 121 2.24 2.66 -53.34
N TYR A 122 2.78 3.31 -52.30
CA TYR A 122 4.13 3.05 -51.78
C TYR A 122 4.21 1.75 -50.97
N ILE A 123 3.10 1.34 -50.34
CA ILE A 123 2.99 0.09 -49.59
C ILE A 123 1.99 -0.79 -50.31
N LYS A 124 2.43 -1.97 -50.77
CA LYS A 124 1.52 -2.96 -51.34
C LYS A 124 0.87 -3.76 -50.22
N VAL A 125 -0.44 -3.97 -50.34
CA VAL A 125 -1.17 -4.86 -49.43
C VAL A 125 -0.65 -6.29 -49.66
N PRO A 126 -0.07 -6.94 -48.64
CA PRO A 126 0.47 -8.28 -48.79
C PRO A 126 -0.66 -9.27 -49.13
N THR A 127 -0.45 -10.09 -50.16
CA THR A 127 -1.41 -11.12 -50.61
C THR A 127 -1.14 -12.51 -50.02
N ALA A 128 -0.01 -12.68 -49.35
CA ALA A 128 0.39 -13.91 -48.67
C ALA A 128 1.28 -13.57 -47.45
N GLU A 129 1.26 -14.44 -46.43
CA GLU A 129 2.00 -14.24 -45.16
C GLU A 129 3.54 -14.20 -45.32
N THR A 130 4.06 -14.67 -46.45
CA THR A 130 5.49 -14.70 -46.79
C THR A 130 5.93 -13.56 -47.71
N ALA A 131 5.06 -12.59 -48.01
CA ALA A 131 5.38 -11.50 -48.93
C ALA A 131 6.41 -10.53 -48.33
N PRO A 132 7.39 -10.03 -49.11
CA PRO A 132 8.43 -9.13 -48.63
C PRO A 132 7.87 -7.79 -48.11
N ASP A 133 6.74 -7.33 -48.64
CA ASP A 133 6.05 -6.11 -48.20
C ASP A 133 5.50 -6.22 -46.76
N LEU A 134 5.23 -7.46 -46.30
CA LEU A 134 4.76 -7.76 -44.95
C LEU A 134 5.87 -7.55 -43.91
N GLU A 135 7.13 -7.78 -44.30
CA GLU A 135 8.29 -7.54 -43.43
C GLU A 135 8.56 -6.04 -43.25
N THR A 136 8.38 -5.23 -44.31
CA THR A 136 8.44 -3.78 -44.22
C THR A 136 7.41 -3.21 -43.24
N ILE A 137 6.18 -3.75 -43.27
CA ILE A 137 5.13 -3.38 -42.31
C ILE A 137 5.53 -3.83 -40.90
N ARG A 138 6.02 -5.07 -40.74
CA ARG A 138 6.46 -5.63 -39.45
C ARG A 138 7.52 -4.75 -38.78
N ILE A 139 8.54 -4.34 -39.52
CA ILE A 139 9.62 -3.47 -39.05
C ILE A 139 9.06 -2.09 -38.64
N ALA A 140 8.15 -1.52 -39.44
CA ALA A 140 7.53 -0.23 -39.15
C ALA A 140 6.65 -0.25 -37.89
N ILE A 141 6.01 -1.38 -37.58
CA ILE A 141 5.15 -1.55 -36.39
C ILE A 141 5.89 -2.12 -35.18
N SER A 142 7.13 -2.61 -35.33
CA SER A 142 7.90 -3.14 -34.20
C SER A 142 8.00 -2.10 -33.08
N PRO A 143 7.85 -2.49 -31.80
CA PRO A 143 8.05 -1.58 -30.68
C PRO A 143 9.47 -1.03 -30.74
N GLN A 144 9.62 0.30 -30.80
CA GLN A 144 10.94 0.94 -30.83
C GLN A 144 11.28 1.65 -29.53
N LYS A 145 10.30 1.85 -28.63
CA LYS A 145 10.50 2.57 -27.39
C LYS A 145 10.37 1.62 -26.20
N PRO A 146 11.30 1.65 -25.24
CA PRO A 146 11.15 0.96 -23.95
C PRO A 146 9.86 1.36 -23.24
N ILE A 147 9.32 0.46 -22.42
CA ILE A 147 8.11 0.65 -21.59
C ILE A 147 8.48 0.60 -20.09
N PRO A 148 9.34 1.53 -19.62
CA PRO A 148 9.94 1.46 -18.29
C PRO A 148 8.92 1.46 -17.14
N ALA A 149 7.77 2.12 -17.29
CA ALA A 149 6.75 2.12 -16.24
C ALA A 149 6.10 0.73 -16.13
N THR A 150 5.80 0.10 -17.26
CA THR A 150 5.31 -1.27 -17.32
C THR A 150 6.36 -2.26 -16.79
N ASP A 151 7.62 -2.12 -17.19
CA ASP A 151 8.71 -2.99 -16.72
C ASP A 151 8.90 -2.92 -15.20
N ALA A 152 8.90 -1.70 -14.64
CA ALA A 152 8.95 -1.48 -13.20
C ALA A 152 7.75 -2.08 -12.47
N PHE A 153 6.54 -1.93 -13.04
CA PHE A 153 5.33 -2.55 -12.48
C PHE A 153 5.42 -4.09 -12.47
N LEU A 154 5.84 -4.69 -13.58
CA LEU A 154 6.00 -6.15 -13.66
C LEU A 154 7.09 -6.66 -12.72
N ALA A 155 8.18 -5.91 -12.55
CA ALA A 155 9.22 -6.23 -11.58
C ALA A 155 8.69 -6.23 -10.14
N GLU A 156 7.89 -5.22 -9.79
CA GLU A 156 7.24 -5.12 -8.48
C GLU A 156 6.24 -6.27 -8.25
N VAL A 157 5.43 -6.63 -9.24
CA VAL A 157 4.50 -7.78 -9.16
C VAL A 157 5.26 -9.09 -8.94
N ARG A 158 6.38 -9.29 -9.65
CA ARG A 158 7.24 -10.47 -9.43
C ARG A 158 7.84 -10.47 -8.01
N ALA A 159 8.30 -9.32 -7.52
CA ALA A 159 8.86 -9.19 -6.18
C ALA A 159 7.81 -9.53 -5.10
N GLN A 160 6.57 -9.05 -5.26
CA GLN A 160 5.46 -9.38 -4.36
C GLN A 160 5.14 -10.89 -4.36
N GLY A 161 5.20 -11.55 -5.53
CA GLY A 161 5.06 -13.01 -5.60
C GLY A 161 6.13 -13.76 -4.80
N VAL A 162 7.37 -13.27 -4.80
CA VAL A 162 8.45 -13.83 -3.98
C VAL A 162 8.21 -13.60 -2.48
N GLU A 163 7.73 -12.41 -2.12
CA GLU A 163 7.36 -12.08 -0.73
C GLU A 163 6.18 -12.94 -0.24
N MET A 164 5.25 -13.32 -1.11
CA MET A 164 4.20 -14.28 -0.76
C MET A 164 4.77 -15.68 -0.46
N ILE A 165 5.74 -16.15 -1.26
CA ILE A 165 6.40 -17.45 -1.04
C ILE A 165 7.20 -17.45 0.27
N ARG A 166 7.82 -16.31 0.63
CA ARG A 166 8.56 -16.13 1.87
C ARG A 166 7.77 -16.56 3.11
N GLU A 167 6.46 -16.32 3.11
CA GLU A 167 5.58 -16.64 4.23
C GLU A 167 5.23 -18.13 4.36
N HIS A 168 5.58 -18.95 3.36
CA HIS A 168 5.31 -20.38 3.35
C HIS A 168 6.07 -21.10 4.49
N PRO A 169 5.41 -22.01 5.25
CA PRO A 169 6.02 -22.69 6.40
C PRO A 169 7.34 -23.41 6.07
N SER A 170 7.44 -24.06 4.91
CA SER A 170 8.67 -24.75 4.49
C SER A 170 9.83 -23.80 4.26
N ILE A 171 9.58 -22.58 3.78
CA ILE A 171 10.63 -21.57 3.57
C ILE A 171 11.16 -21.07 4.92
N LYS A 172 10.25 -20.85 5.88
CA LYS A 172 10.60 -20.49 7.26
C LYS A 172 11.38 -21.61 7.94
N LEU A 173 10.91 -22.86 7.83
CA LEU A 173 11.57 -24.03 8.42
C LEU A 173 13.00 -24.22 7.89
N CYS A 174 13.20 -23.99 6.59
CA CYS A 174 14.51 -24.09 5.94
C CYS A 174 15.38 -22.82 6.11
N SER A 175 14.95 -21.81 6.87
CA SER A 175 15.67 -20.53 7.06
C SER A 175 16.01 -19.78 5.76
N LEU A 176 15.18 -19.93 4.72
CA LEU A 176 15.41 -19.37 3.38
C LEU A 176 14.77 -17.99 3.16
N THR A 177 14.20 -17.37 4.20
CA THR A 177 13.50 -16.08 4.10
C THR A 177 14.40 -14.96 3.55
N HIS A 178 15.69 -14.98 3.93
CA HIS A 178 16.68 -14.00 3.44
C HIS A 178 16.92 -14.09 1.92
N ILE A 179 16.82 -15.28 1.33
CA ILE A 179 16.96 -15.47 -0.13
C ILE A 179 15.76 -14.85 -0.85
N CYS A 180 14.56 -15.04 -0.31
CA CYS A 180 13.36 -14.39 -0.83
C CYS A 180 13.48 -12.86 -0.75
N ASP A 181 13.99 -12.33 0.38
CA ASP A 181 14.22 -10.90 0.57
C ASP A 181 15.22 -10.35 -0.46
N GLU A 182 16.33 -11.06 -0.71
CA GLU A 182 17.32 -10.68 -1.71
C GLU A 182 16.76 -10.72 -3.13
N LEU A 183 16.08 -11.81 -3.51
CA LEU A 183 15.49 -11.97 -4.84
C LEU A 183 14.44 -10.89 -5.14
N ALA A 184 13.57 -10.58 -4.17
CA ALA A 184 12.59 -9.49 -4.31
C ALA A 184 13.28 -8.13 -4.53
N ALA A 185 14.37 -7.86 -3.80
CA ALA A 185 15.16 -6.65 -3.99
C ALA A 185 15.87 -6.58 -5.35
N GLN A 186 16.40 -7.71 -5.84
CA GLN A 186 17.03 -7.79 -7.17
C GLN A 186 16.01 -7.55 -8.29
N LEU A 187 14.81 -8.12 -8.19
CA LEU A 187 13.73 -7.91 -9.15
C LEU A 187 13.38 -6.40 -9.26
N ARG A 188 13.24 -5.70 -8.13
CA ARG A 188 12.95 -4.26 -8.10
C ARG A 188 14.05 -3.38 -8.69
N LYS A 189 15.31 -3.81 -8.61
CA LYS A 189 16.45 -3.11 -9.23
C LYS A 189 16.52 -3.33 -10.75
N GLY A 190 15.61 -4.11 -11.33
CA GLY A 190 15.64 -4.48 -12.75
C GLY A 190 16.82 -5.40 -13.07
N GLY A 191 17.16 -6.31 -12.14
CA GLY A 191 18.41 -7.06 -12.10
C GLY A 191 18.97 -7.45 -13.45
N ASN A 192 20.29 -7.28 -13.63
CA ASN A 192 21.09 -7.62 -14.82
C ASN A 192 20.48 -8.80 -15.60
N GLN A 193 19.67 -8.48 -16.61
CA GLN A 193 19.25 -9.38 -17.68
C GLN A 193 19.82 -8.84 -18.98
#